data_AF-S0FYL8-F1
#
_entry.id   AF-S0FYL8-F1
#
_cell.length_a   1.000
_cell.length_b   1.000
_cell.length_c   1.000
_cell.angle_alpha   90.00
_cell.angle_beta   90.00
_cell.angle_gamma   90.00
#
_symmetry.space_group_name_H-M   'P 1'
#
loop_
_entity.id
_entity.type
_entity.pdbx_description
1 polymer ?
#
loop_
_entity_poly.entity_id
_entity_poly.type
_entity_poly.pdbx_seq_one_letter_code
_entity_poly.pdbx_strand_id
1 'polypeptide(L)'
;MKSILQELFNGSIYPDELIISRDPDYSLLSKKISEMMNMWRNKLSKDEFAEFEALMDLRSEVDSLHAEASFMYGFKLATWIMIEVITGKGELVRNKN
;
A
#
# COMPACT_ATOMS: atom_id res chain seq x y z
N MET A 1 -26.29 10.06 -1.92
CA MET A 1 -24.96 9.44 -2.12
C MET A 1 -24.68 9.42 -3.61
N LYS A 2 -23.50 9.83 -4.06
CA LYS A 2 -23.07 9.62 -5.44
C LYS A 2 -22.65 8.16 -5.60
N SER A 3 -22.75 7.62 -6.82
CA SER A 3 -22.21 6.28 -7.10
C SER A 3 -20.69 6.32 -7.19
N ILE A 4 -20.03 5.18 -6.97
CA ILE A 4 -18.58 5.05 -7.14
C ILE A 4 -18.10 5.46 -8.54
N LEU A 5 -18.91 5.23 -9.58
CA LEU A 5 -18.58 5.65 -10.95
C LEU A 5 -18.64 7.16 -11.15
N GLN A 6 -19.61 7.82 -10.50
CA GLN A 6 -19.69 9.28 -10.53
C GLN A 6 -18.56 9.93 -9.75
N GLU A 7 -18.17 9.35 -8.62
CA GLU A 7 -17.03 9.79 -7.82
C GLU A 7 -15.68 9.50 -8.50
N LEU A 8 -15.58 8.43 -9.30
CA LEU A 8 -14.42 8.20 -10.16
C LEU A 8 -14.38 9.22 -11.31
N PHE A 9 -15.50 9.43 -12.00
CA PHE A 9 -15.59 10.35 -13.14
C PHE A 9 -15.24 11.80 -12.78
N ASN A 10 -15.65 12.25 -11.60
CA ASN A 10 -15.40 13.61 -11.14
C ASN A 10 -14.05 13.78 -10.40
N GLY A 11 -13.24 12.71 -10.30
CA GLY A 11 -11.96 12.73 -9.60
C GLY A 11 -12.08 12.90 -8.08
N SER A 12 -13.18 12.49 -7.44
CA SER A 12 -13.33 12.57 -5.98
C SER A 12 -12.78 11.35 -5.22
N ILE A 13 -12.34 10.31 -5.94
CA ILE A 13 -11.75 9.10 -5.35
C ILE A 13 -10.22 9.21 -5.43
N TYR A 14 -9.58 9.50 -4.30
CA TYR A 14 -8.14 9.41 -4.08
C TYR A 14 -7.86 8.51 -2.88
N PRO A 15 -7.86 7.17 -3.05
CA PRO A 15 -7.75 6.24 -1.93
C PRO A 15 -6.43 6.41 -1.19
N ASP A 16 -5.35 6.66 -1.92
CA ASP A 16 -4.00 6.78 -1.36
C ASP A 16 -3.87 7.92 -0.33
N GLU A 17 -4.54 9.05 -0.56
CA GLU A 17 -4.56 10.19 0.37
C GLU A 17 -5.46 9.95 1.60
N LEU A 18 -6.39 8.99 1.50
CA LEU A 18 -7.39 8.70 2.54
C LEU A 18 -7.03 7.45 3.36
N ILE A 19 -6.12 6.62 2.87
CA ILE A 19 -5.65 5.41 3.55
C ILE A 19 -4.57 5.82 4.56
N ILE A 20 -5.01 6.21 5.74
CA ILE A 20 -4.13 6.28 6.92
C ILE A 20 -4.22 4.92 7.60
N SER A 21 -3.09 4.23 7.71
CA SER A 21 -3.03 2.98 8.48
C SER A 21 -3.49 3.24 9.91
N ARG A 22 -4.53 2.51 10.34
CA ARG A 22 -5.03 2.56 11.73
C ARG A 22 -4.29 1.58 12.64
N ASP A 23 -3.30 0.89 12.10
CA ASP A 23 -2.47 -0.02 12.87
C ASP A 23 -1.64 0.78 13.89
N PRO A 24 -1.75 0.51 15.19
CA PRO A 24 -0.95 1.20 16.19
C PRO A 24 0.56 1.01 15.96
N ASP A 25 0.97 -0.13 15.38
CA ASP A 25 2.37 -0.42 15.09
C ASP A 25 2.90 0.48 13.96
N TYR A 26 2.06 0.87 13.01
CA TYR A 26 2.45 1.82 11.96
C TYR A 26 2.91 3.15 12.53
N SER A 27 2.13 3.71 13.47
CA SER A 27 2.47 4.97 14.13
C SER A 27 3.75 4.85 14.96
N LEU A 28 3.88 3.75 15.70
CA LEU A 28 5.07 3.45 16.51
C LEU A 28 6.33 3.33 15.66
N LEU A 29 6.27 2.58 14.56
CA LEU A 29 7.38 2.38 13.64
C LEU A 29 7.76 3.69 12.93
N SER A 30 6.77 4.46 12.47
CA SER A 30 7.00 5.78 11.83
C SER A 30 7.73 6.74 12.77
N LYS A 31 7.35 6.75 14.06
CA LYS A 31 8.04 7.54 15.08
C LYS A 31 9.48 7.05 15.27
N LYS A 32 9.70 5.75 15.38
CA LYS A 32 11.04 5.16 15.55
C LYS A 32 11.96 5.47 14.34
N ILE A 33 11.42 5.42 13.13
CA ILE A 33 12.15 5.82 11.91
C ILE A 33 12.58 7.28 12.01
N SER A 34 11.67 8.17 12.42
CA SER A 34 11.96 9.60 12.57
C SER A 34 13.03 9.88 13.63
N GLU A 35 12.96 9.18 14.77
CA GLU A 35 13.99 9.26 15.82
C GLU A 35 15.36 8.78 15.32
N MET A 36 15.40 7.66 14.58
CA MET A 36 16.63 7.15 13.98
C MET A 36 17.20 8.11 12.93
N MET A 37 16.37 8.71 12.07
CA MET A 37 16.80 9.72 11.10
C MET A 37 17.48 10.91 11.78
N ASN A 38 16.88 11.44 12.85
CA ASN A 38 17.47 12.54 13.62
C ASN A 38 18.79 12.15 14.29
N MET A 39 18.90 10.92 14.80
CA MET A 39 20.18 10.43 15.33
C MET A 39 21.27 10.39 14.26
N TRP A 40 20.96 9.89 13.06
CA TRP A 40 21.91 9.84 11.95
C TRP A 40 22.32 11.23 11.48
N ARG A 41 21.37 12.16 11.40
CA ARG A 41 21.62 13.57 11.06
C ARG A 41 22.65 14.24 11.96
N ASN A 42 22.68 13.88 13.24
CA ASN A 42 23.62 14.43 14.21
C ASN A 42 24.99 13.72 14.22
N LYS A 43 25.07 12.52 13.64
CA LYS A 43 26.30 11.69 13.63
C LYS A 43 27.10 11.83 12.35
N LEU A 44 26.42 12.05 11.23
CA LEU A 44 27.02 12.12 9.91
C LEU A 44 27.37 13.56 9.54
N SER A 45 28.37 13.72 8.67
CA SER A 45 28.57 14.98 7.98
C SER A 45 27.38 15.30 7.06
N LYS A 46 27.32 16.54 6.56
CA LYS A 46 26.23 16.97 5.67
C LYS A 46 26.17 16.14 4.39
N ASP A 47 27.32 15.82 3.80
CA ASP A 47 27.39 15.08 2.53
C ASP A 47 27.04 13.60 2.76
N GLU A 48 27.56 12.97 3.82
CA GLU A 48 27.19 11.59 4.19
C GLU A 48 25.70 11.46 4.53
N PHE A 49 25.11 12.46 5.20
CA PHE A 49 23.69 12.45 5.50
C PHE A 49 22.85 12.62 4.23
N ALA A 50 23.28 13.43 3.26
CA ALA A 50 22.60 13.58 1.98
C ALA A 50 22.62 12.28 1.15
N GLU A 51 23.75 11.55 1.15
CA GLU A 51 23.82 10.22 0.54
C GLU A 51 22.90 9.21 1.23
N PHE A 52 22.80 9.28 2.56
CA PHE A 52 21.88 8.45 3.32
C PHE A 52 20.41 8.77 3.04
N GLU A 53 20.03 10.05 2.93
CA GLU A 53 18.69 10.47 2.50
C GLU A 53 18.37 9.93 1.10
N ALA A 54 19.30 10.05 0.14
CA ALA A 54 19.12 9.51 -1.21
C ALA A 54 18.89 7.99 -1.21
N LEU A 55 19.60 7.24 -0.37
CA LEU A 55 19.37 5.80 -0.20
C LEU A 55 17.97 5.50 0.36
N MET A 56 17.51 6.28 1.34
CA MET A 56 16.17 6.13 1.93
C MET A 56 15.07 6.46 0.91
N ASP A 57 15.27 7.47 0.06
CA ASP A 57 14.35 7.81 -1.02
C ASP A 57 14.22 6.67 -2.03
N LEU A 58 15.35 6.10 -2.48
CA LEU A 58 15.36 4.92 -3.36
C LEU A 58 14.64 3.73 -2.74
N ARG A 59 14.80 3.51 -1.43
CA ARG A 59 14.09 2.45 -0.71
C ARG A 59 12.59 2.69 -0.70
N SER A 60 12.16 3.92 -0.41
CA SER A 60 10.75 4.32 -0.42
C SER A 60 10.11 4.13 -1.80
N GLU A 61 10.85 4.45 -2.87
CA GLU A 61 10.38 4.27 -4.25
C GLU A 61 10.15 2.79 -4.59
N VAL A 62 11.11 1.91 -4.25
CA VAL A 62 10.95 0.46 -4.47
C VAL A 62 9.80 -0.11 -3.64
N ASP A 63 9.66 0.30 -2.38
CA ASP A 63 8.56 -0.14 -1.52
C ASP A 63 7.20 0.33 -2.09
N SER A 64 7.14 1.54 -2.64
CA SER A 64 5.94 2.09 -3.30
C SER A 64 5.57 1.32 -4.56
N LEU A 65 6.54 1.03 -5.44
CA LEU A 65 6.32 0.21 -6.65
C LEU A 65 5.82 -1.20 -6.29
N HIS A 66 6.36 -1.81 -5.23
CA HIS A 66 5.91 -3.11 -4.76
C HIS A 66 4.48 -3.07 -4.19
N ALA A 67 4.15 -2.02 -3.42
CA ALA A 67 2.81 -1.81 -2.88
C ALA A 67 1.77 -1.63 -4.00
N GLU A 68 2.07 -0.83 -5.03
CA GLU A 68 1.22 -0.66 -6.21
C GLU A 68 0.99 -2.00 -6.92
N ALA A 69 2.06 -2.75 -7.21
CA ALA A 69 1.97 -4.05 -7.86
C ALA A 69 1.11 -5.04 -7.06
N SER A 70 1.29 -5.06 -5.74
CA SER A 70 0.53 -5.92 -4.82
C SER A 70 -0.95 -5.53 -4.78
N PHE A 71 -1.25 -4.23 -4.71
CA PHE A 71 -2.62 -3.71 -4.75
C PHE A 71 -3.33 -4.10 -6.05
N MET A 72 -2.68 -3.86 -7.20
CA MET A 72 -3.22 -4.20 -8.52
C MET A 72 -3.45 -5.70 -8.70
N TYR A 73 -2.51 -6.53 -8.24
CA TYR A 73 -2.65 -7.98 -8.26
C TYR A 73 -3.82 -8.44 -7.37
N GLY A 74 -3.88 -7.95 -6.13
CA GLY A 74 -4.93 -8.30 -5.17
C GLY A 74 -6.33 -7.96 -5.68
N PHE A 75 -6.51 -6.77 -6.26
CA PHE A 75 -7.80 -6.35 -6.81
C PHE A 75 -8.23 -7.22 -8.00
N LYS A 76 -7.30 -7.55 -8.91
CA LYS A 76 -7.56 -8.46 -10.04
C LYS A 76 -7.95 -9.85 -9.55
N LEU A 77 -7.20 -10.41 -8.60
CA LEU A 77 -7.47 -11.72 -8.02
C LEU A 77 -8.85 -11.77 -7.35
N ALA A 78 -9.16 -10.77 -6.51
CA ALA A 78 -10.46 -10.68 -5.85
C ALA A 78 -11.62 -10.60 -6.86
N THR A 79 -11.45 -9.86 -7.95
CA THR A 79 -12.44 -9.76 -9.03
C THR A 79 -12.65 -11.10 -9.73
N TRP A 80 -11.57 -11.83 -10.05
CA TRP A 80 -11.67 -13.17 -10.64
C TRP A 80 -12.39 -14.17 -9.72
N ILE A 81 -12.05 -14.17 -8.43
CA ILE A 81 -12.74 -14.99 -7.41
C ILE A 81 -14.24 -14.66 -7.39
N MET A 82 -14.60 -13.37 -7.38
CA MET A 82 -15.99 -12.94 -7.38
C MET A 82 -16.73 -13.40 -8.64
N ILE A 83 -16.13 -13.29 -9.82
CA ILE A 83 -16.71 -13.78 -11.08
C ILE A 83 -16.93 -15.29 -11.03
N GLU A 84 -15.95 -16.06 -10.56
CA GLU A 84 -16.07 -17.52 -10.42
C GLU A 84 -17.25 -17.91 -9.52
N VAL A 85 -17.35 -17.27 -8.35
CA VAL A 85 -18.43 -17.51 -7.38
C VAL A 85 -19.79 -17.14 -7.96
N ILE A 86 -19.93 -15.97 -8.59
CA ILE A 86 -21.22 -15.48 -9.15
C ILE A 86 -21.66 -16.31 -10.36
N THR A 87 -20.72 -16.75 -11.20
CA THR A 87 -21.05 -17.55 -12.39
C THR A 87 -21.29 -19.04 -12.08
N GLY A 88 -21.10 -19.46 -10.83
CA GLY A 88 -21.29 -20.85 -10.40
C GLY A 88 -20.29 -21.82 -11.02
N LYS A 89 -19.19 -21.33 -11.61
CA LYS A 89 -18.17 -22.16 -12.28
C LYS A 89 -17.18 -22.83 -11.32
N GLY A 90 -17.38 -22.68 -10.01
CA GLY A 90 -16.54 -23.23 -8.95
C GLY A 90 -17.37 -23.81 -7.81
N GLU A 91 -18.15 -24.87 -8.07
CA GLU A 91 -18.80 -25.62 -6.98
C GLU A 91 -17.74 -26.09 -5.96
N LEU A 92 -17.73 -25.47 -4.78
CA LEU A 92 -16.86 -25.85 -3.65
C LEU A 92 -17.25 -27.21 -3.05
N VAL A 93 -18.48 -27.67 -3.29
CA VAL A 93 -18.98 -28.94 -2.80
C VAL A 93 -18.43 -30.05 -3.69
N ARG A 94 -17.31 -30.65 -3.28
CA ARG A 94 -16.97 -31.99 -3.75
C ARG A 94 -18.13 -32.90 -3.37
N ASN A 95 -18.96 -33.30 -4.35
CA ASN A 95 -19.93 -34.37 -4.17
C ASN A 95 -19.20 -35.55 -3.53
N LYS A 96 -19.49 -35.80 -2.24
CA LYS A 96 -19.10 -37.03 -1.56
C LYS A 96 -20.01 -38.11 -2.13
N ASN A 97 -19.49 -38.86 -3.12
CA ASN A 97 -19.97 -40.21 -3.38
C ASN A 97 -19.58 -41.13 -2.22
#